data_AF-A0A0C2CCH0-F1
#
_entry.id   AF-A0A0C2CCH0-F1
#
_cell.length_a   1.000
_cell.length_b   1.000
_cell.length_c   1.000
_cell.angle_alpha   90.00
_cell.angle_beta   90.00
_cell.angle_gamma   90.00
#
_symmetry.space_group_name_H-M   'P 1'
#
loop_
_entity.id
_entity.type
_entity.pdbx_description
1 polymer ?
#
loop_
_entity_poly.entity_id
_entity_poly.type
_entity_poly.pdbx_seq_one_letter_code
_entity_poly.pdbx_strand_id
1 'polypeptide(L)'
;MIQFFRTSSSDYFPLNKKSPPHSQVDAGTGFPNLAKWAEIFTCGVVFEAQRVKQCARKLAGHAQEKKRDGLSVANAALTSIVNRLNSNAHMCNELVLEGFHEKVAEWCDTRPQDAVDRLGEAVPGRFLKSPFACKRMVVGVGGTESSFIYQTCMMDCNWMSEELVPTMLLAQYLGQTEGPLWRAIRGAGLAYSVRLHVRAEQRTISLFLGRCAQPVLAYEQAKKCVDDVLRTVVESEFEAAKRSLIAKLVKREETISDAGELSVIGELAGLPQDYRK
;
A
#
# COMPACT_ATOMS: atom_id res chain seq x y z
N MET A 1 -19.77 -16.27 -14.51
CA MET A 1 -21.11 -15.89 -15.00
C MET A 1 -21.89 -15.30 -13.83
N ILE A 2 -21.87 -13.98 -13.67
CA ILE A 2 -22.60 -13.25 -12.64
C ILE A 2 -23.46 -12.23 -13.38
N GLN A 3 -24.74 -12.55 -13.56
CA GLN A 3 -25.77 -11.58 -13.90
C GLN A 3 -26.09 -10.79 -12.63
N PHE A 4 -26.16 -9.46 -12.70
CA PHE A 4 -27.13 -8.58 -12.01
C PHE A 4 -26.65 -7.12 -12.08
N PHE A 5 -27.02 -6.42 -13.15
CA PHE A 5 -27.22 -4.97 -13.13
C PHE A 5 -28.59 -4.71 -13.76
N ARG A 6 -29.55 -4.23 -12.95
CA ARG A 6 -30.78 -3.64 -13.48
C ARG A 6 -30.44 -2.23 -13.93
N THR A 7 -30.56 -1.95 -15.22
CA THR A 7 -30.63 -0.58 -15.73
C THR A 7 -32.04 -0.07 -15.46
N SER A 8 -32.18 0.88 -14.55
CA SER A 8 -33.42 1.64 -14.41
C SER A 8 -33.34 2.85 -15.35
N SER A 9 -34.19 2.84 -16.37
CA SER A 9 -34.51 3.98 -17.20
C SER A 9 -35.70 4.71 -16.57
N SER A 10 -35.46 5.84 -15.89
CA SER A 10 -36.38 6.98 -15.72
C SER A 10 -35.75 8.04 -14.80
N ASP A 11 -35.38 9.16 -15.44
CA ASP A 11 -35.29 10.56 -14.99
C ASP A 11 -35.09 10.92 -13.50
N TYR A 12 -33.94 11.54 -13.21
CA TYR A 12 -33.80 12.63 -12.22
C TYR A 12 -32.76 13.70 -12.70
N PHE A 13 -33.28 14.70 -13.43
CA PHE A 13 -33.00 16.16 -13.43
C PHE A 13 -31.57 16.78 -13.56
N PRO A 14 -31.42 18.08 -13.93
CA PRO A 14 -30.59 18.51 -15.05
C PRO A 14 -29.33 19.27 -14.60
N LEU A 15 -28.18 18.93 -15.19
CA LEU A 15 -27.00 19.78 -15.13
C LEU A 15 -26.66 20.25 -16.55
N ASN A 16 -27.09 21.48 -16.84
CA ASN A 16 -26.70 22.21 -18.03
C ASN A 16 -25.20 22.55 -17.98
N LYS A 17 -24.36 21.59 -18.36
CA LYS A 17 -23.07 21.79 -19.02
C LYS A 17 -22.92 20.63 -20.00
N LYS A 18 -22.84 20.96 -21.29
CA LYS A 18 -22.64 20.02 -22.41
C LYS A 18 -21.73 18.88 -21.98
N SER A 19 -22.28 17.67 -21.89
CA SER A 19 -21.52 16.44 -21.87
C SER A 19 -20.57 16.46 -23.09
N PRO A 20 -19.28 16.12 -22.92
CA PRO A 20 -18.43 15.95 -24.08
C PRO A 20 -19.05 14.89 -24.98
N PRO A 21 -18.94 15.04 -26.32
CA PRO A 21 -19.56 14.12 -27.26
C PRO A 21 -19.11 12.70 -26.92
N HIS A 22 -20.08 11.77 -26.87
CA HIS A 22 -19.86 10.35 -26.71
C HIS A 22 -18.55 9.97 -27.37
N SER A 23 -17.53 9.63 -26.56
CA SER A 23 -16.26 9.16 -27.08
C SER A 23 -16.57 7.98 -27.99
N GLN A 24 -16.39 8.16 -29.30
CA GLN A 24 -16.58 7.09 -30.26
C GLN A 24 -15.75 5.90 -29.79
N VAL A 25 -16.45 4.79 -29.58
CA VAL A 25 -15.87 3.54 -29.12
C VAL A 25 -14.95 3.06 -30.24
N ASP A 26 -13.64 3.25 -30.04
CA ASP A 26 -12.65 2.87 -31.02
C ASP A 26 -12.59 1.34 -31.12
N ALA A 27 -13.21 0.81 -32.17
CA ALA A 27 -13.26 -0.61 -32.49
C ALA A 27 -11.87 -1.23 -32.74
N GLY A 28 -10.81 -0.41 -32.80
CA GLY A 28 -9.43 -0.87 -32.96
C GLY A 28 -8.77 -1.47 -31.72
N THR A 29 -9.34 -1.31 -30.52
CA THR A 29 -8.68 -1.68 -29.24
C THR A 29 -9.04 -3.06 -28.68
N GLY A 30 -9.96 -3.80 -29.31
CA GLY A 30 -10.41 -5.13 -28.83
C GLY A 30 -11.31 -5.10 -27.58
N PHE A 31 -11.57 -3.94 -26.98
CA PHE A 31 -12.39 -3.79 -25.76
C PHE A 31 -13.52 -2.75 -25.92
N PRO A 32 -14.52 -3.00 -26.78
CA PRO A 32 -15.54 -2.02 -27.12
C PRO A 32 -16.42 -1.57 -25.94
N ASN A 33 -16.48 -2.35 -24.86
CA ASN A 33 -17.28 -2.01 -23.69
C ASN A 33 -16.47 -1.35 -22.56
N LEU A 34 -15.15 -1.23 -22.68
CA LEU A 34 -14.30 -0.79 -21.56
C LEU A 34 -14.64 0.63 -21.09
N ALA A 35 -14.77 1.57 -22.02
CA ALA A 35 -15.15 2.95 -21.70
C ALA A 35 -16.52 3.02 -21.01
N LYS A 36 -17.49 2.26 -21.52
CA LYS A 36 -18.82 2.15 -20.93
C LYS A 36 -18.80 1.53 -19.53
N TRP A 37 -18.02 0.47 -19.31
CA TRP A 37 -17.90 -0.16 -18.00
C TRP A 37 -17.16 0.72 -17.00
N ALA A 38 -16.13 1.45 -17.45
CA ALA A 38 -15.45 2.44 -16.63
C ALA A 38 -16.41 3.54 -16.18
N GLU A 39 -17.21 4.10 -17.09
CA GLU A 39 -18.23 5.10 -16.77
C GLU A 39 -19.28 4.57 -15.78
N ILE A 40 -19.77 3.34 -15.99
CA ILE A 40 -20.70 2.71 -15.04
C ILE A 40 -20.04 2.52 -13.67
N PHE A 41 -18.76 2.14 -13.64
CA PHE A 41 -18.03 1.91 -12.40
C PHE A 41 -17.68 3.20 -11.65
N THR A 42 -17.42 4.30 -12.35
CA THR A 42 -17.03 5.58 -11.73
C THR A 42 -18.22 6.47 -11.41
N CYS A 43 -19.25 6.47 -12.27
CA CYS A 43 -20.37 7.40 -12.19
C CYS A 43 -21.74 6.72 -12.07
N GLY A 44 -21.86 5.46 -12.49
CA GLY A 44 -23.13 4.72 -12.57
C GLY A 44 -23.40 3.75 -11.41
N VAL A 45 -22.60 3.80 -10.34
CA VAL A 45 -22.75 2.90 -9.19
C VAL A 45 -23.95 3.33 -8.35
N VAL A 46 -24.95 2.45 -8.28
CA VAL A 46 -26.12 2.63 -7.40
C VAL A 46 -25.92 1.79 -6.14
N PHE A 47 -25.95 2.45 -4.99
CA PHE A 47 -25.86 1.79 -3.69
C PHE A 47 -27.27 1.40 -3.21
N GLU A 48 -27.42 0.14 -2.81
CA GLU A 48 -28.64 -0.38 -2.20
C GLU A 48 -28.34 -0.74 -0.75
N ALA A 49 -29.12 -0.22 0.19
CA ALA A 49 -28.85 -0.34 1.63
C ALA A 49 -28.63 -1.79 2.08
N GLN A 50 -29.41 -2.76 1.58
CA GLN A 50 -29.24 -4.17 1.93
C GLN A 50 -27.92 -4.77 1.41
N ARG A 51 -27.49 -4.40 0.20
CA ARG A 51 -26.21 -4.85 -0.37
C ARG A 51 -25.03 -4.20 0.34
N VAL A 52 -25.14 -2.90 0.64
CA VAL A 52 -24.14 -2.16 1.44
C VAL A 52 -23.98 -2.82 2.80
N LYS A 53 -25.08 -3.12 3.49
CA LYS A 53 -25.08 -3.82 4.78
C LYS A 53 -24.34 -5.15 4.73
N GLN A 54 -24.64 -6.00 3.73
CA GLN A 54 -23.99 -7.30 3.58
C GLN A 54 -22.47 -7.15 3.35
N CYS A 55 -22.06 -6.22 2.48
CA CYS A 55 -20.66 -5.92 2.25
C CYS A 55 -19.97 -5.40 3.51
N ALA A 56 -20.59 -4.45 4.23
CA ALA A 56 -20.04 -3.88 5.46
C ALA A 56 -19.84 -4.94 6.54
N ARG A 57 -20.84 -5.82 6.77
CA ARG A 57 -20.70 -6.96 7.71
C ARG A 57 -19.58 -7.91 7.31
N LYS A 58 -19.45 -8.21 6.01
CA LYS A 58 -18.37 -9.06 5.50
C LYS A 58 -17.00 -8.43 5.74
N LEU A 59 -16.85 -7.13 5.48
CA LEU A 59 -15.61 -6.38 5.70
C LEU A 59 -15.24 -6.29 7.18
N ALA A 60 -16.22 -6.06 8.07
CA ALA A 60 -16.00 -6.11 9.52
C ALA A 60 -15.54 -7.52 9.96
N GLY A 61 -16.18 -8.57 9.45
CA GLY A 61 -15.79 -9.96 9.72
C GLY A 61 -14.36 -10.27 9.27
N HIS A 62 -13.96 -9.85 8.06
CA HIS A 62 -12.57 -10.01 7.61
C HIS A 62 -11.58 -9.27 8.53
N ALA A 63 -11.90 -8.04 8.96
CA ALA A 63 -11.04 -7.31 9.88
C ALA A 63 -10.88 -8.05 11.23
N GLN A 64 -11.94 -8.67 11.75
CA GLN A 64 -11.87 -9.52 12.95
C GLN A 64 -10.97 -10.73 12.76
N GLU A 65 -10.99 -11.38 11.59
CA GLU A 65 -10.06 -12.46 11.26
C GLU A 65 -8.62 -11.96 11.21
N LYS A 66 -8.39 -10.80 10.58
CA LYS A 66 -7.07 -10.18 10.44
C LYS A 66 -6.47 -9.72 11.76
N LYS A 67 -7.28 -9.44 12.79
CA LYS A 67 -6.77 -9.21 14.16
C LYS A 67 -6.04 -10.42 14.76
N ARG A 68 -6.26 -11.62 14.24
CA ARG A 68 -5.54 -12.83 14.65
C ARG A 68 -4.25 -13.04 13.88
N ASP A 69 -4.06 -12.35 12.76
CA ASP A 69 -2.84 -12.41 11.96
C ASP A 69 -1.79 -11.40 12.45
N GLY A 70 -0.66 -11.92 12.94
CA GLY A 70 0.40 -11.08 13.50
C GLY A 70 0.99 -10.07 12.52
N LEU A 71 1.05 -10.41 11.23
CA LEU A 71 1.58 -9.52 10.19
C LEU A 71 0.66 -8.32 9.96
N SER A 72 -0.65 -8.57 9.81
CA SER A 72 -1.67 -7.54 9.67
C SER A 72 -1.71 -6.60 10.88
N VAL A 73 -1.67 -7.15 12.10
CA VAL A 73 -1.63 -6.34 13.33
C VAL A 73 -0.35 -5.50 13.41
N ALA A 74 0.81 -6.08 13.12
CA ALA A 74 2.08 -5.35 13.15
C ALA A 74 2.12 -4.22 12.11
N ASN A 75 1.56 -4.44 10.91
CA ASN A 75 1.45 -3.41 9.88
C ASN A 75 0.47 -2.29 10.27
N ALA A 76 -0.67 -2.63 10.89
CA ALA A 76 -1.62 -1.64 11.41
C ALA A 76 -0.99 -0.79 12.54
N ALA A 77 -0.26 -1.43 13.45
CA ALA A 77 0.50 -0.76 14.50
C ALA A 77 1.53 0.22 13.92
N LEU A 78 2.35 -0.24 12.96
CA LEU A 78 3.30 0.63 12.25
C LEU A 78 2.60 1.82 11.59
N THR A 79 1.50 1.55 10.90
CA THR A 79 0.73 2.57 10.20
C THR A 79 0.22 3.64 11.15
N SER A 80 -0.26 3.26 12.36
CA SER A 80 -0.71 4.19 13.42
C SER A 80 0.43 5.02 14.03
N ILE A 81 1.65 4.50 14.01
CA ILE A 81 2.85 5.19 14.51
C ILE A 81 3.35 6.21 13.50
N VAL A 82 3.50 5.77 12.25
CA VAL A 82 4.13 6.51 11.16
C VAL A 82 3.20 7.60 10.61
N ASN A 83 1.90 7.34 10.56
CA ASN A 83 0.94 8.24 9.94
C ASN A 83 0.10 9.01 10.95
N ARG A 84 -0.39 10.20 10.54
CA ARG A 84 -1.47 10.89 11.26
C ARG A 84 -2.75 10.06 11.21
N LEU A 85 -3.55 10.19 12.27
CA LEU A 85 -4.85 9.53 12.37
C LEU A 85 -5.81 9.88 11.22
N ASN A 86 -5.68 11.07 10.63
CA ASN A 86 -6.51 11.51 9.52
C ASN A 86 -5.88 11.30 8.14
N SER A 87 -4.80 10.53 8.03
CA SER A 87 -4.25 10.17 6.71
C SER A 87 -4.96 8.96 6.13
N ASN A 88 -4.99 8.86 4.79
CA ASN A 88 -5.56 7.68 4.11
C ASN A 88 -4.84 6.39 4.52
N ALA A 89 -3.53 6.43 4.73
CA ALA A 89 -2.78 5.26 5.16
C ALA A 89 -3.30 4.70 6.49
N HIS A 90 -3.67 5.57 7.43
CA HIS A 90 -4.26 5.16 8.70
C HIS A 90 -5.76 4.84 8.59
N MET A 91 -6.55 5.76 8.04
CA MET A 91 -8.02 5.63 7.99
C MET A 91 -8.47 4.45 7.14
N CYS A 92 -7.77 4.14 6.04
CA CYS A 92 -8.11 3.02 5.16
C CYS A 92 -7.46 1.70 5.60
N ASN A 93 -6.84 1.65 6.79
CA ASN A 93 -6.31 0.40 7.31
C ASN A 93 -7.47 -0.55 7.65
N GLU A 94 -7.37 -1.80 7.20
CA GLU A 94 -8.43 -2.81 7.35
C GLU A 94 -8.90 -2.99 8.81
N LEU A 95 -7.97 -2.97 9.78
CA LEU A 95 -8.31 -3.11 11.19
C LEU A 95 -8.94 -1.84 11.77
N VAL A 96 -8.56 -0.66 11.27
CA VAL A 96 -9.14 0.63 11.67
C VAL A 96 -10.57 0.77 11.15
N LEU A 97 -10.82 0.26 9.94
CA LEU A 97 -12.13 0.34 9.28
C LEU A 97 -13.19 -0.60 9.87
N GLU A 98 -12.84 -1.58 10.70
CA GLU A 98 -13.80 -2.51 11.31
C GLU A 98 -14.98 -1.79 11.97
N GLY A 99 -14.71 -0.90 12.93
CA GLY A 99 -15.76 -0.17 13.65
C GLY A 99 -16.54 0.80 12.76
N PHE A 100 -15.92 1.28 11.67
CA PHE A 100 -16.63 2.04 10.65
C PHE A 100 -17.61 1.14 9.88
N HIS A 101 -17.17 -0.05 9.45
CA HIS A 101 -18.03 -1.01 8.75
C HIS A 101 -19.18 -1.54 9.63
N GLU A 102 -18.94 -1.77 10.93
CA GLU A 102 -20.00 -2.12 11.87
C GLU A 102 -21.07 -1.03 11.95
N LYS A 103 -20.66 0.25 12.06
CA LYS A 103 -21.57 1.40 12.06
C LYS A 103 -22.31 1.56 10.74
N VAL A 104 -21.65 1.35 9.60
CA VAL A 104 -22.31 1.39 8.28
C VAL A 104 -23.40 0.31 8.21
N ALA A 105 -23.11 -0.90 8.68
CA ALA A 105 -24.12 -1.97 8.72
C ALA A 105 -25.31 -1.63 9.63
N GLU A 106 -25.08 -0.99 10.77
CA GLU A 106 -26.13 -0.49 11.67
C GLU A 106 -26.95 0.65 11.03
N TRP A 107 -26.32 1.58 10.32
CA TRP A 107 -27.01 2.65 9.61
C TRP A 107 -27.89 2.12 8.50
N CYS A 108 -27.47 1.07 7.78
CA CYS A 108 -28.34 0.43 6.79
C CYS A 108 -29.63 -0.18 7.40
N ASP A 109 -29.64 -0.49 8.70
CA ASP A 109 -30.83 -0.98 9.40
C ASP A 109 -31.68 0.15 9.99
N THR A 110 -31.04 1.21 10.52
CA THR A 110 -31.71 2.27 11.26
C THR A 110 -32.06 3.49 10.41
N ARG A 111 -31.24 3.82 9.41
CA ARG A 111 -31.32 5.00 8.54
C ARG A 111 -30.83 4.66 7.11
N PRO A 112 -31.55 3.80 6.38
CA PRO A 112 -31.06 3.24 5.11
C PRO A 112 -30.81 4.27 4.02
N GLN A 113 -31.65 5.32 3.92
CA GLN A 113 -31.48 6.37 2.92
C GLN A 113 -30.24 7.23 3.23
N ASP A 114 -30.11 7.72 4.47
CA ASP A 114 -28.93 8.47 4.91
C ASP A 114 -27.62 7.68 4.70
N ALA A 115 -27.64 6.36 4.88
CA ALA A 115 -26.48 5.50 4.69
C ALA A 115 -26.06 5.44 3.20
N VAL A 116 -27.02 5.40 2.28
CA VAL A 116 -26.80 5.42 0.83
C VAL A 116 -26.31 6.80 0.39
N ASP A 117 -26.95 7.87 0.87
CA ASP A 117 -26.62 9.24 0.48
C ASP A 117 -25.18 9.59 0.89
N ARG A 118 -24.76 9.21 2.11
CA ARG A 118 -23.38 9.42 2.59
C ARG A 118 -22.30 8.68 1.80
N LEU A 119 -22.64 7.55 1.17
CA LEU A 119 -21.71 6.85 0.27
C LEU A 119 -21.61 7.54 -1.09
N GLY A 120 -22.66 8.26 -1.49
CA GLY A 120 -22.68 9.09 -2.70
C GLY A 120 -21.87 10.39 -2.57
N GLU A 121 -21.67 10.90 -1.35
CA GLU A 121 -20.93 12.14 -1.05
C GLU A 121 -19.39 11.96 -0.98
N ALA A 122 -18.80 10.98 -1.68
CA ALA A 122 -17.36 10.73 -1.60
C ALA A 122 -16.53 11.97 -2.02
N VAL A 123 -16.03 12.73 -1.04
CA VAL A 123 -15.21 13.92 -1.27
C VAL A 123 -13.74 13.51 -1.44
N PRO A 124 -13.02 14.01 -2.47
CA PRO A 124 -11.59 13.80 -2.61
C PRO A 124 -10.84 14.33 -1.37
N GLY A 125 -10.16 13.44 -0.66
CA GLY A 125 -9.31 13.81 0.47
C GLY A 125 -8.13 14.67 0.04
N ARG A 126 -7.82 15.72 0.82
CA ARG A 126 -6.61 16.55 0.59
C ARG A 126 -5.37 15.87 1.18
N PHE A 127 -4.26 16.02 0.46
CA PHE A 127 -2.95 15.58 0.92
C PHE A 127 -2.50 16.38 2.16
N LEU A 128 -2.17 15.68 3.23
CA LEU A 128 -1.63 16.27 4.45
C LEU A 128 -0.20 15.79 4.67
N LYS A 129 0.76 16.73 4.72
CA LYS A 129 2.13 16.45 5.16
C LYS A 129 2.12 16.12 6.66
N SER A 130 2.82 15.06 7.04
CA SER A 130 2.89 14.57 8.42
C SER A 130 4.26 14.87 9.05
N PRO A 131 4.34 15.44 10.27
CA PRO A 131 5.51 15.40 11.10
C PRO A 131 5.57 14.01 11.76
N PHE A 132 6.72 13.35 11.62
CA PHE A 132 6.98 12.03 12.17
C PHE A 132 7.56 12.15 13.59
N ALA A 133 7.09 11.32 14.51
CA ALA A 133 7.62 11.23 15.86
C ALA A 133 8.18 9.82 16.10
N CYS A 134 9.34 9.73 16.77
CA CYS A 134 9.94 8.45 17.15
C CYS A 134 9.06 7.77 18.21
N LYS A 135 8.21 6.83 17.78
CA LYS A 135 7.34 6.05 18.66
C LYS A 135 7.73 4.58 18.58
N ARG A 136 7.59 3.88 19.70
CA ARG A 136 7.80 2.43 19.81
C ARG A 136 6.50 1.80 20.31
N MET A 137 6.13 0.65 19.76
CA MET A 137 4.93 -0.08 20.15
C MET A 137 5.21 -1.57 20.13
N VAL A 138 4.71 -2.28 21.14
CA VAL A 138 4.71 -3.74 21.22
C VAL A 138 3.25 -4.15 21.36
N VAL A 139 2.80 -5.07 20.51
CA VAL A 139 1.42 -5.56 20.50
C VAL A 139 1.43 -7.07 20.65
N GLY A 140 0.75 -7.57 21.69
CA GLY A 140 0.50 -9.00 21.85
C GLY A 140 -0.64 -9.46 20.95
N VAL A 141 -0.42 -10.51 20.18
CA VAL A 141 -1.43 -11.09 19.27
C VAL A 141 -1.60 -12.56 19.63
N GLY A 142 -2.71 -12.90 20.30
CA GLY A 142 -2.94 -14.27 20.78
C GLY A 142 -3.14 -15.31 19.66
N GLY A 143 -3.39 -14.88 18.41
CA GLY A 143 -3.61 -15.76 17.27
C GLY A 143 -2.34 -16.18 16.51
N THR A 144 -1.15 -15.77 16.97
CA THR A 144 0.10 -16.07 16.26
C THR A 144 1.18 -16.57 17.20
N GLU A 145 1.86 -17.64 16.78
CA GLU A 145 3.04 -18.19 17.46
C GLU A 145 4.34 -17.48 17.00
N SER A 146 4.24 -16.60 16.01
CA SER A 146 5.36 -15.93 15.36
C SER A 146 5.45 -14.47 15.75
N SER A 147 6.68 -13.97 15.90
CA SER A 147 6.93 -12.54 16.13
C SER A 147 7.25 -11.79 14.82
N PHE A 148 6.86 -10.52 14.76
CA PHE A 148 7.08 -9.65 13.61
C PHE A 148 7.67 -8.32 14.08
N ILE A 149 8.70 -7.84 13.40
CA ILE A 149 9.34 -6.56 13.69
C ILE A 149 9.25 -5.68 12.46
N TYR A 150 8.76 -4.46 12.66
CA TYR A 150 8.89 -3.36 11.72
C TYR A 150 9.70 -2.26 12.35
N GLN A 151 10.72 -1.81 11.65
CA GLN A 151 11.46 -0.60 11.98
C GLN A 151 11.50 0.29 10.75
N THR A 152 11.07 1.53 10.91
CA THR A 152 11.05 2.52 9.84
C THR A 152 11.77 3.78 10.32
N CYS A 153 12.67 4.30 9.49
CA CYS A 153 13.31 5.59 9.70
C CYS A 153 12.99 6.53 8.53
N MET A 154 13.03 7.82 8.83
CA MET A 154 12.94 8.86 7.81
C MET A 154 14.30 9.01 7.12
N MET A 155 14.24 9.27 5.82
CA MET A 155 15.38 9.70 5.03
C MET A 155 15.08 11.09 4.48
N ASP A 156 16.05 12.00 4.50
CA ASP A 156 15.88 13.31 3.88
C ASP A 156 16.23 13.27 2.38
N CYS A 157 15.66 12.30 1.66
CA CYS A 157 15.83 12.19 0.23
C CYS A 157 14.48 12.01 -0.46
N ASN A 158 14.37 12.62 -1.64
CA ASN A 158 13.23 12.54 -2.52
C ASN A 158 13.66 11.97 -3.88
N TRP A 159 12.74 11.87 -4.83
CA TRP A 159 13.00 11.35 -6.18
C TRP A 159 14.15 12.02 -6.94
N MET A 160 14.41 13.30 -6.67
CA MET A 160 15.45 14.09 -7.33
C MET A 160 16.75 14.16 -6.50
N SER A 161 16.79 13.56 -5.32
CA SER A 161 17.98 13.56 -4.47
C SER A 161 19.06 12.63 -5.02
N GLU A 162 20.29 13.10 -5.10
CA GLU A 162 21.44 12.30 -5.53
C GLU A 162 21.69 11.10 -4.60
N GLU A 163 21.27 11.21 -3.33
CA GLU A 163 21.41 10.18 -2.30
C GLU A 163 20.39 9.04 -2.44
N LEU A 164 19.34 9.20 -3.25
CA LEU A 164 18.29 8.18 -3.37
C LEU A 164 18.85 6.88 -3.95
N VAL A 165 19.57 6.94 -5.07
CA VAL A 165 20.13 5.75 -5.73
C VAL A 165 21.17 5.05 -4.84
N PRO A 166 22.14 5.74 -4.22
CA PRO A 166 23.02 5.15 -3.22
C PRO A 166 22.27 4.48 -2.06
N THR A 167 21.21 5.11 -1.56
CA THR A 167 20.39 4.57 -0.46
C THR A 167 19.65 3.29 -0.89
N MET A 168 19.08 3.29 -2.10
CA MET A 168 18.44 2.11 -2.69
C MET A 168 19.43 0.99 -2.92
N LEU A 169 20.66 1.32 -3.35
CA LEU A 169 21.71 0.34 -3.56
C LEU A 169 22.20 -0.26 -2.25
N LEU A 170 22.38 0.54 -1.19
CA LEU A 170 22.70 0.03 0.14
C LEU A 170 21.61 -0.91 0.65
N ALA A 171 20.34 -0.53 0.50
CA ALA A 171 19.21 -1.37 0.90
C ALA A 171 19.17 -2.69 0.10
N GLN A 172 19.46 -2.63 -1.20
CA GLN A 172 19.54 -3.80 -2.07
C GLN A 172 20.73 -4.70 -1.71
N TYR A 173 21.90 -4.13 -1.44
CA TYR A 173 23.10 -4.87 -1.02
C TYR A 173 22.86 -5.64 0.27
N LEU A 174 22.28 -4.99 1.28
CA LEU A 174 21.96 -5.61 2.56
C LEU A 174 20.86 -6.68 2.42
N GLY A 175 19.82 -6.41 1.64
CA GLY A 175 18.59 -7.19 1.58
C GLY A 175 18.44 -8.16 0.42
N GLN A 176 19.41 -8.24 -0.50
CA GLN A 176 19.39 -9.22 -1.60
C GLN A 176 19.39 -10.67 -1.10
N THR A 177 18.89 -11.59 -1.91
CA THR A 177 18.95 -13.03 -1.63
C THR A 177 20.41 -13.45 -1.42
N GLU A 178 20.68 -14.20 -0.36
CA GLU A 178 22.05 -14.54 0.09
C GLU A 178 22.95 -13.35 0.44
N GLY A 179 22.39 -12.13 0.52
CA GLY A 179 23.08 -10.94 1.01
C GLY A 179 23.40 -11.00 2.50
N PRO A 180 24.07 -9.97 3.04
CA PRO A 180 24.51 -9.93 4.44
C PRO A 180 23.38 -10.18 5.44
N LEU A 181 22.24 -9.48 5.34
CA LEU A 181 21.13 -9.65 6.28
C LEU A 181 20.46 -11.03 6.13
N TRP A 182 20.38 -11.54 4.91
CA TRP A 182 19.80 -12.85 4.65
C TRP A 182 20.60 -13.95 5.34
N ARG A 183 21.92 -13.97 5.13
CA ARG A 183 22.81 -14.97 5.75
C ARG A 183 22.81 -14.84 7.27
N ALA A 184 22.94 -13.61 7.77
CA ALA A 184 23.05 -13.35 9.21
C ALA A 184 21.78 -13.70 10.00
N ILE A 185 20.59 -13.57 9.40
CA ILE A 185 19.32 -13.73 10.11
C ILE A 185 18.58 -14.98 9.64
N ARG A 186 18.32 -15.11 8.34
CA ARG A 186 17.61 -16.27 7.78
C ARG A 186 18.49 -17.51 7.76
N GLY A 187 19.75 -17.39 7.33
CA GLY A 187 20.72 -18.47 7.36
C GLY A 187 20.97 -19.02 8.77
N ALA A 188 20.89 -18.16 9.79
CA ALA A 188 21.00 -18.52 11.19
C ALA A 188 19.69 -19.03 11.84
N GLY A 189 18.57 -19.04 11.10
CA GLY A 189 17.27 -19.49 11.61
C GLY A 189 16.60 -18.52 12.62
N LEU A 190 17.05 -17.26 12.71
CA LEU A 190 16.50 -16.29 13.66
C LEU A 190 15.15 -15.71 13.20
N ALA A 191 14.99 -15.50 11.89
CA ALA A 191 13.73 -15.11 11.26
C ALA A 191 13.61 -15.67 9.83
N TYR A 192 12.39 -16.01 9.42
CA TYR A 192 12.15 -16.55 8.09
C TYR A 192 12.27 -15.51 6.97
N SER A 193 11.82 -14.28 7.23
CA SER A 193 11.78 -13.21 6.24
C SER A 193 12.55 -11.99 6.72
N VAL A 194 13.41 -11.47 5.86
CA VAL A 194 14.12 -10.21 6.08
C VAL A 194 13.93 -9.36 4.85
N ARG A 195 13.46 -8.13 5.03
CA ARG A 195 13.28 -7.16 3.94
C ARG A 195 13.73 -5.80 4.38
N LEU A 196 14.58 -5.17 3.58
CA LEU A 196 14.95 -3.76 3.70
C LEU A 196 14.52 -3.06 2.43
N HIS A 197 13.73 -1.99 2.55
CA HIS A 197 13.20 -1.29 1.39
C HIS A 197 13.14 0.22 1.60
N VAL A 198 13.36 0.92 0.51
CA VAL A 198 13.34 2.37 0.41
C VAL A 198 12.05 2.78 -0.30
N ARG A 199 11.33 3.75 0.26
CA ARG A 199 10.12 4.35 -0.34
C ARG A 199 10.35 5.85 -0.50
N ALA A 200 10.70 6.28 -1.72
CA ALA A 200 11.02 7.66 -2.03
C ALA A 200 9.84 8.62 -1.80
N GLU A 201 8.63 8.13 -2.07
CA GLU A 201 7.36 8.83 -1.93
C GLU A 201 7.07 9.17 -0.47
N GLN A 202 7.38 8.23 0.42
CA GLN A 202 7.17 8.37 1.87
C GLN A 202 8.40 8.95 2.57
N ARG A 203 9.54 9.07 1.86
CA ARG A 203 10.83 9.45 2.42
C ARG A 203 11.22 8.56 3.60
N THR A 204 11.08 7.25 3.43
CA THR A 204 11.37 6.27 4.49
C THR A 204 12.21 5.10 4.02
N ILE A 205 13.01 4.56 4.95
CA ILE A 205 13.66 3.26 4.83
C ILE A 205 13.06 2.35 5.90
N SER A 206 12.67 1.14 5.52
CA SER A 206 11.96 0.22 6.39
C SER A 206 12.58 -1.17 6.40
N LEU A 207 12.98 -1.62 7.58
CA LEU A 207 13.35 -2.99 7.91
C LEU A 207 12.12 -3.76 8.36
N PHE A 208 11.95 -4.96 7.82
CA PHE A 208 10.94 -5.92 8.22
C PHE A 208 11.60 -7.26 8.52
N LEU A 209 11.33 -7.79 9.71
CA LEU A 209 11.66 -9.16 10.11
C LEU A 209 10.35 -9.91 10.35
N GLY A 210 10.12 -10.97 9.58
CA GLY A 210 8.89 -11.74 9.58
C GLY A 210 9.10 -13.16 10.08
N ARG A 211 8.15 -13.64 10.89
CA ARG A 211 8.18 -14.97 11.51
C ARG A 211 9.51 -15.19 12.24
N CYS A 212 9.77 -14.32 13.20
CA CYS A 212 10.96 -14.38 14.04
C CYS A 212 10.75 -15.46 15.11
N ALA A 213 11.68 -16.41 15.18
CA ALA A 213 11.77 -17.34 16.30
C ALA A 213 12.36 -16.65 17.54
N GLN A 214 13.34 -15.76 17.31
CA GLN A 214 14.04 -15.03 18.36
C GLN A 214 14.12 -13.53 17.99
N PRO A 215 13.08 -12.73 18.28
CA PRO A 215 12.96 -11.35 17.77
C PRO A 215 14.09 -10.42 18.25
N VAL A 216 14.50 -10.52 19.51
CA VAL A 216 15.55 -9.67 20.09
C VAL A 216 16.89 -9.96 19.41
N LEU A 217 17.29 -11.23 19.37
CA LEU A 217 18.55 -11.64 18.73
C LEU A 217 18.55 -11.36 17.22
N ALA A 218 17.43 -11.56 16.52
CA ALA A 218 17.32 -11.21 15.11
C ALA A 218 17.56 -9.71 14.87
N TYR A 219 17.05 -8.85 15.74
CA TYR A 219 17.23 -7.40 15.65
C TYR A 219 18.67 -6.98 15.98
N GLU A 220 19.27 -7.54 17.03
CA GLU A 220 20.67 -7.27 17.38
C GLU A 220 21.62 -7.70 16.26
N GLN A 221 21.37 -8.86 15.66
CA GLN A 221 22.16 -9.36 14.54
C GLN A 221 21.97 -8.51 13.28
N ALA A 222 20.75 -7.99 13.04
CA ALA A 222 20.51 -7.03 11.96
C ALA A 222 21.34 -5.77 12.14
N LYS A 223 21.35 -5.19 13.35
CA LYS A 223 22.14 -4.00 13.67
C LYS A 223 23.63 -4.24 13.46
N LYS A 224 24.16 -5.34 14.02
CA LYS A 224 25.56 -5.73 13.86
C LYS A 224 25.95 -5.87 12.39
N CYS A 225 25.10 -6.52 11.59
CA CYS A 225 25.33 -6.71 10.17
C CYS A 225 25.39 -5.37 9.41
N VAL A 226 24.50 -4.42 9.73
CA VAL A 226 24.54 -3.08 9.15
C VAL A 226 25.84 -2.36 9.52
N ASP A 227 26.23 -2.39 10.79
CA ASP A 227 27.47 -1.76 11.27
C ASP A 227 28.72 -2.35 10.60
N ASP A 228 28.75 -3.67 10.37
CA ASP A 228 29.86 -4.36 9.71
C ASP A 228 29.96 -3.97 8.22
N VAL A 229 28.82 -3.88 7.52
CA VAL A 229 28.78 -3.45 6.11
C VAL A 229 29.22 -2.00 5.93
N LEU A 230 28.97 -1.13 6.92
CA LEU A 230 29.46 0.25 6.91
C LEU A 230 30.99 0.35 7.00
N ARG A 231 31.67 -0.69 7.50
CA ARG A 231 33.14 -0.74 7.58
C ARG A 231 33.77 -1.39 6.37
N THR A 232 33.14 -2.42 5.81
CA THR A 232 33.72 -3.19 4.71
C THR A 232 32.63 -3.68 3.77
N VAL A 233 32.83 -3.40 2.49
CA VAL A 233 31.95 -3.85 1.40
C VAL A 233 32.70 -4.87 0.57
N VAL A 234 32.03 -5.98 0.27
CA VAL A 234 32.55 -7.00 -0.64
C VAL A 234 32.19 -6.62 -2.07
N GLU A 235 33.19 -6.35 -2.91
CA GLU A 235 33.02 -5.81 -4.26
C GLU A 235 32.14 -6.70 -5.15
N SER A 236 32.32 -8.02 -5.11
CA SER A 236 31.51 -8.95 -5.91
C SER A 236 30.02 -8.92 -5.55
N GLU A 237 29.71 -8.81 -4.25
CA GLU A 237 28.34 -8.68 -3.75
C GLU A 237 27.75 -7.30 -4.09
N PHE A 238 28.61 -6.27 -4.15
CA PHE A 238 28.22 -4.91 -4.52
C PHE A 238 27.85 -4.83 -6.02
N GLU A 239 28.65 -5.46 -6.87
CA GLU A 239 28.32 -5.62 -8.29
C GLU A 239 27.04 -6.42 -8.51
N ALA A 240 26.82 -7.48 -7.73
CA ALA A 240 25.57 -8.23 -7.76
C ALA A 240 24.37 -7.36 -7.34
N ALA A 241 24.54 -6.53 -6.30
CA ALA A 241 23.49 -5.62 -5.82
C ALA A 241 23.12 -4.57 -6.88
N LYS A 242 24.11 -4.01 -7.60
CA LYS A 242 23.86 -3.08 -8.72
C LYS A 242 22.98 -3.71 -9.80
N ARG A 243 23.35 -4.91 -10.26
CA ARG A 243 22.59 -5.66 -11.27
C ARG A 243 21.18 -5.99 -10.78
N SER A 244 21.07 -6.42 -9.52
CA SER A 244 19.78 -6.75 -8.89
C SER A 244 18.88 -5.52 -8.77
N LEU A 245 19.44 -4.36 -8.41
CA LEU A 245 18.69 -3.10 -8.33
C LEU A 245 18.19 -2.67 -9.71
N ILE A 246 19.05 -2.70 -10.74
CA ILE A 246 18.66 -2.36 -12.12
C ILE A 246 17.54 -3.28 -12.59
N ALA A 247 17.69 -4.59 -12.42
CA ALA A 247 16.65 -5.55 -12.80
C ALA A 247 15.33 -5.27 -12.06
N LYS A 248 15.39 -4.89 -10.78
CA LYS A 248 14.21 -4.53 -9.99
C LYS A 248 13.55 -3.24 -10.49
N LEU A 249 14.32 -2.25 -10.91
CA LEU A 249 13.79 -1.00 -11.49
C LEU A 249 13.10 -1.27 -12.83
N VAL A 250 13.77 -1.98 -13.73
CA VAL A 250 13.21 -2.37 -15.04
C VAL A 250 11.94 -3.19 -14.87
N LYS A 251 11.92 -4.11 -13.91
CA LYS A 251 10.74 -4.93 -13.63
C LYS A 251 9.51 -4.12 -13.20
N ARG A 252 9.68 -2.92 -12.62
CA ARG A 252 8.54 -2.05 -12.28
C ARG A 252 7.87 -1.46 -13.52
N GLU A 253 8.45 -1.61 -14.71
CA GLU A 253 7.90 -1.13 -15.98
C GLU A 253 7.69 -2.29 -16.97
N GLU A 254 7.62 -3.52 -16.47
CA GLU A 254 7.50 -4.73 -17.29
C GLU A 254 6.18 -4.76 -18.08
N THR A 255 5.10 -4.22 -17.51
CA THR A 255 3.79 -4.19 -18.15
C THR A 255 3.29 -2.78 -18.44
N ILE A 256 2.39 -2.65 -19.42
CA ILE A 256 1.71 -1.39 -19.76
C ILE A 256 0.97 -0.81 -18.55
N SER A 257 0.38 -1.68 -17.71
CA SER A 257 -0.31 -1.26 -16.49
C SER A 257 0.66 -0.67 -15.47
N ASP A 258 1.81 -1.32 -15.26
CA ASP A 258 2.80 -0.85 -14.28
C ASP A 258 3.43 0.48 -14.74
N ALA A 259 3.75 0.59 -16.03
CA ALA A 259 4.24 1.84 -16.61
C ALA A 259 3.21 2.98 -16.49
N GLY A 260 1.93 2.66 -16.69
CA GLY A 260 0.82 3.60 -16.50
C GLY A 260 0.70 4.07 -15.06
N GLU A 261 0.70 3.15 -14.09
CA GLU A 261 0.65 3.49 -12.65
C GLU A 261 1.82 4.38 -12.25
N LEU A 262 3.04 4.02 -12.66
CA LEU A 262 4.22 4.82 -12.38
C LEU A 262 4.12 6.20 -13.02
N SER A 263 3.61 6.33 -14.25
CA SER A 263 3.43 7.63 -14.92
C SER A 263 2.54 8.57 -14.10
N VAL A 264 1.40 8.06 -13.64
CA VAL A 264 0.47 8.80 -12.75
C VAL A 264 1.16 9.20 -11.45
N ILE A 265 1.91 8.30 -10.82
CA ILE A 265 2.67 8.62 -9.60
C ILE A 265 3.70 9.72 -9.88
N GLY A 266 4.38 9.68 -11.02
CA GLY A 266 5.40 10.67 -11.41
C GLY A 266 4.80 12.06 -11.59
N GLU A 267 3.66 12.15 -12.27
CA GLU A 267 2.93 13.41 -12.45
C GLU A 267 2.43 13.97 -11.11
N LEU A 268 1.83 13.13 -10.26
CA LEU A 268 1.40 13.52 -8.91
C LEU A 268 2.56 13.96 -8.01
N ALA A 269 3.74 13.39 -8.22
CA ALA A 269 4.96 13.76 -7.50
C ALA A 269 5.67 15.00 -8.09
N GLY A 270 5.18 15.55 -9.21
CA GLY A 270 5.77 16.71 -9.88
C GLY A 270 7.11 16.42 -10.57
N LEU A 271 7.31 15.18 -11.04
CA LEU A 271 8.54 14.80 -11.73
C LEU A 271 8.59 15.33 -13.17
N PRO A 272 9.79 15.62 -13.69
CA PRO A 272 9.98 15.94 -15.11
C PRO A 272 9.47 14.80 -16.03
N GLN A 273 8.90 15.16 -17.17
CA GLN A 273 8.39 14.20 -18.18
C GLN A 273 9.51 13.30 -18.76
N ASP A 274 10.75 13.76 -18.70
CA ASP A 274 11.96 13.08 -19.15
C ASP A 274 12.71 12.35 -18.04
N TYR A 275 12.21 12.36 -16.80
CA TYR A 275 12.88 11.71 -15.66
C TYR A 275 13.18 10.22 -15.87
N ARG A 276 12.46 9.56 -16.80
CA ARG A 276 12.58 8.13 -17.08
C ARG A 276 13.09 7.80 -18.49
N LYS A 277 13.51 8.81 -19.24
CA LYS A 277 14.10 8.61 -20.58
C LYS A 277 15.57 8.26 -20.51
#